data_AF-A0A6C0DNJ1-F1
#
_entry.id   AF-A0A6C0DNJ1-F1
#
_cell.length_a   1.000
_cell.length_b   1.000
_cell.length_c   1.000
_cell.angle_alpha   90.00
_cell.angle_beta   90.00
_cell.angle_gamma   90.00
#
_symmetry.space_group_name_H-M   'P 1'
#
loop_
_entity.id
_entity.type
_entity.pdbx_description
1 polymer ?
#
loop_
_entity_poly.entity_id
_entity_poly.type
_entity_poly.pdbx_seq_one_letter_code
_entity_poly.pdbx_strand_id
1 'polypeptide(L)'
;MTDFFSKHILNENNNKIIGLAHLLFAIFIAFYGIVFKKMWFDYVYIIYAILVLISWTYYNGECPLTYYIKKQQDNSYIAGEESTDINDMYLLFGSKDIIYTIITITIIFNVISEFIVLKRNNYPAYIYFALPFFHFLYTLLLRTQSKLYENPTFLFLQNGFRYIFIVVFIFVFSKIIYK
;
A
#
# COMPACT_ATOMS: atom_id res chain seq x y z
N MET A 1 8.70 32.19 -19.48
CA MET A 1 9.53 30.99 -19.72
C MET A 1 10.16 30.46 -18.43
N THR A 2 10.54 31.33 -17.49
CA THR A 2 11.04 30.96 -16.14
C THR A 2 10.01 30.20 -15.28
N ASP A 3 8.72 30.54 -15.37
CA ASP A 3 7.66 29.86 -14.59
C ASP A 3 7.40 28.40 -15.01
N PHE A 4 7.66 28.05 -16.27
CA PHE A 4 7.49 26.67 -16.74
C PHE A 4 8.60 25.76 -16.20
N PHE A 5 9.85 26.25 -16.21
CA PHE A 5 11.00 25.51 -15.68
C PHE A 5 10.99 25.40 -14.16
N SER A 6 10.60 26.45 -13.43
CA SER A 6 10.50 26.37 -11.97
C SER A 6 9.41 25.37 -11.53
N LYS A 7 8.27 25.31 -12.24
CA LYS A 7 7.19 24.36 -11.98
C LYS A 7 7.64 22.91 -12.23
N HIS A 8 8.44 22.66 -13.26
CA HIS A 8 9.00 21.32 -13.54
C HIS A 8 10.03 20.86 -12.50
N ILE A 9 10.98 21.72 -12.12
CA ILE A 9 12.03 21.37 -11.14
C ILE A 9 11.45 21.16 -9.74
N LEU A 10 10.48 21.98 -9.33
CA LEU A 10 9.76 21.77 -8.07
C LEU A 10 8.98 20.44 -8.09
N ASN A 11 8.44 20.04 -9.25
CA ASN A 11 7.70 18.78 -9.39
C ASN A 11 8.62 17.56 -9.23
N GLU A 12 9.82 17.56 -9.82
CA GLU A 12 10.77 16.43 -9.68
C GLU A 12 11.25 16.22 -8.24
N ASN A 13 11.60 17.30 -7.54
CA ASN A 13 12.05 17.20 -6.15
C ASN A 13 10.93 16.70 -5.22
N ASN A 14 9.69 17.16 -5.43
CA ASN A 14 8.53 16.68 -4.69
C ASN A 14 8.30 15.18 -4.93
N ASN A 15 8.36 14.72 -6.19
CA ASN A 15 8.19 13.31 -6.54
C ASN A 15 9.27 12.42 -5.90
N LYS A 16 10.53 12.88 -5.83
CA LYS A 16 11.59 12.18 -5.10
C LYS A 16 11.31 12.07 -3.60
N ILE A 17 10.84 13.15 -2.96
CA ILE A 17 10.50 13.14 -1.54
C ILE A 17 9.36 12.16 -1.27
N ILE A 18 8.32 12.15 -2.11
CA ILE A 18 7.18 11.23 -2.01
C ILE A 18 7.64 9.79 -2.21
N GLY A 19 8.47 9.52 -3.23
CA GLY A 19 9.05 8.21 -3.47
C GLY A 19 9.88 7.71 -2.29
N LEU A 20 10.68 8.59 -1.68
CA LEU A 20 11.51 8.26 -0.51
C LEU A 20 10.63 7.98 0.71
N ALA A 21 9.61 8.80 0.94
CA ALA A 21 8.64 8.60 2.01
C ALA A 21 7.93 7.24 1.85
N HIS A 22 7.45 6.91 0.65
CA HIS A 22 6.85 5.61 0.36
C HIS A 22 7.81 4.45 0.64
N LEU A 23 9.07 4.57 0.20
CA LEU A 23 10.08 3.53 0.42
C LEU A 23 10.35 3.31 1.91
N LEU A 24 10.66 4.38 2.64
CA LEU A 24 10.96 4.31 4.08
C LEU A 24 9.77 3.73 4.84
N PHE A 25 8.57 4.16 4.47
CA PHE A 25 7.35 3.70 5.10
C PHE A 25 7.04 2.23 4.77
N ALA A 26 7.24 1.80 3.52
CA ALA A 26 7.10 0.40 3.12
C ALA A 26 8.12 -0.49 3.85
N ILE A 27 9.37 -0.06 3.99
CA ILE A 27 10.40 -0.77 4.77
C ILE A 27 9.97 -0.84 6.25
N PHE A 28 9.54 0.28 6.84
CA PHE A 28 9.09 0.31 8.23
C PHE A 28 7.97 -0.71 8.47
N ILE A 29 6.93 -0.70 7.63
CA ILE A 29 5.79 -1.62 7.75
C ILE A 29 6.21 -3.08 7.52
N ALA A 30 7.08 -3.33 6.53
CA ALA A 30 7.55 -4.66 6.18
C ALA A 30 8.38 -5.32 7.29
N PHE A 31 9.14 -4.54 8.07
CA PHE A 31 10.01 -5.07 9.11
C PHE A 31 9.48 -4.87 10.54
N TYR A 32 8.35 -4.19 10.71
CA TYR A 32 7.83 -3.81 12.03
C TYR A 32 7.67 -5.00 13.00
N GLY A 33 6.96 -6.05 12.59
CA GLY A 33 6.68 -7.24 13.40
C GLY A 33 7.92 -8.07 13.73
N ILE A 34 8.97 -7.95 12.91
CA ILE A 34 10.24 -8.67 13.06
C ILE A 34 11.15 -7.94 14.03
N VAL A 35 11.25 -6.62 13.90
CA VAL A 35 12.20 -5.78 14.67
C VAL A 35 11.65 -5.45 16.06
N PHE A 36 10.39 -5.04 16.14
CA PHE A 36 9.80 -4.56 17.39
C PHE A 36 9.17 -5.71 18.16
N LYS A 37 9.30 -5.71 19.50
CA LYS A 37 8.56 -6.62 20.39
C LYS A 37 7.12 -6.14 20.57
N LYS A 38 6.26 -7.00 21.14
CA LYS A 38 4.86 -6.67 21.43
C LYS A 38 4.75 -5.39 22.27
N MET A 39 4.02 -4.41 21.76
CA MET A 39 3.74 -3.15 22.45
C MET A 39 2.38 -2.60 22.03
N TRP A 40 1.91 -1.53 22.70
CA TRP A 40 0.60 -0.93 22.40
C TRP A 40 0.51 -0.42 20.94
N PHE A 41 1.64 -0.04 20.35
CA PHE A 41 1.72 0.42 18.96
C PHE A 41 1.35 -0.67 17.95
N ASP A 42 1.35 -1.96 18.34
CA ASP A 42 0.92 -3.07 17.49
C ASP A 42 -0.51 -2.84 16.96
N TYR A 43 -1.40 -2.26 17.76
CA TYR A 43 -2.77 -1.98 17.35
C TYR A 43 -2.84 -0.87 16.29
N VAL A 44 -2.01 0.16 16.44
CA VAL A 44 -1.87 1.24 15.45
C VAL A 44 -1.34 0.67 14.15
N TYR A 45 -0.31 -0.18 14.21
CA TYR A 45 0.23 -0.88 13.05
C TYR A 45 -0.85 -1.71 12.33
N ILE A 46 -1.59 -2.55 13.05
CA ILE A 46 -2.63 -3.41 12.45
C ILE A 46 -3.73 -2.57 11.79
N ILE A 47 -4.26 -1.57 12.51
CA ILE A 47 -5.30 -0.67 11.98
C ILE A 47 -4.79 0.01 10.72
N TYR A 48 -3.59 0.57 10.78
CA TYR A 48 -2.98 1.27 9.68
C TYR A 48 -2.79 0.36 8.45
N ALA A 49 -2.26 -0.86 8.63
CA ALA A 49 -2.05 -1.81 7.53
C ALA A 49 -3.36 -2.14 6.81
N ILE A 50 -4.44 -2.39 7.57
CA ILE A 50 -5.76 -2.66 6.98
C ILE A 50 -6.32 -1.43 6.26
N LEU A 51 -6.18 -0.23 6.84
CA LEU A 51 -6.63 1.01 6.20
C LEU A 51 -5.89 1.30 4.89
N VAL A 52 -4.59 0.99 4.82
CA VAL A 52 -3.83 1.09 3.56
C VAL A 52 -4.41 0.15 2.51
N LEU A 53 -4.64 -1.12 2.84
CA LEU A 53 -5.23 -2.09 1.92
C LEU A 53 -6.61 -1.66 1.43
N ILE A 54 -7.48 -1.20 2.34
CA ILE A 54 -8.79 -0.65 2.00
C ILE A 54 -8.61 0.54 1.05
N SER A 55 -7.72 1.48 1.37
CA SER A 55 -7.48 2.66 0.55
C SER A 55 -7.07 2.27 -0.88
N TRP A 56 -6.15 1.33 -1.05
CA TRP A 56 -5.75 0.85 -2.37
C TRP A 56 -6.91 0.27 -3.16
N THR A 57 -7.87 -0.40 -2.51
CA THR A 57 -9.08 -0.90 -3.22
C THR A 57 -10.04 0.22 -3.66
N TYR A 58 -9.96 1.43 -3.11
CA TYR A 58 -10.75 2.59 -3.57
C TYR A 58 -10.04 3.38 -4.67
N TYR A 59 -8.71 3.34 -4.72
CA TYR A 59 -7.89 4.07 -5.67
C TYR A 59 -7.22 3.17 -6.71
N ASN A 60 -7.85 2.03 -7.06
CA ASN A 60 -7.39 1.13 -8.13
C ASN A 60 -5.91 0.71 -8.00
N GLY A 61 -5.50 0.35 -6.77
CA GLY A 61 -4.14 -0.04 -6.45
C GLY A 61 -3.16 1.10 -6.19
N GLU A 62 -3.59 2.34 -6.32
CA GLU A 62 -2.75 3.52 -6.10
C GLU A 62 -2.79 3.98 -4.64
N CYS A 63 -1.69 4.55 -4.16
CA CYS A 63 -1.69 5.24 -2.88
C CYS A 63 -2.54 6.53 -2.98
N PRO A 64 -3.42 6.82 -2.01
CA PRO A 64 -4.22 8.05 -2.01
C PRO A 64 -3.37 9.31 -2.15
N LEU A 65 -2.19 9.36 -1.52
CA LEU A 65 -1.31 10.52 -1.59
C LEU A 65 -0.82 10.78 -3.03
N THR A 66 -0.36 9.74 -3.72
CA THR A 66 0.05 9.84 -5.13
C THR A 66 -1.12 10.28 -5.99
N TYR A 67 -2.31 9.68 -5.80
CA TYR A 67 -3.51 10.05 -6.54
C TYR A 67 -3.85 11.54 -6.37
N TYR A 68 -3.87 12.06 -5.14
CA TYR A 68 -4.20 13.48 -4.90
C TYR A 68 -3.22 14.42 -5.58
N ILE A 69 -1.93 14.08 -5.58
CA ILE A 69 -0.89 14.90 -6.20
C ILE A 69 -1.04 14.90 -7.72
N LYS A 70 -1.26 13.73 -8.33
CA LYS A 70 -1.52 13.63 -9.77
C LYS A 70 -2.82 14.34 -10.16
N LYS A 71 -3.88 14.20 -9.36
CA LYS A 71 -5.16 14.87 -9.58
C LYS A 71 -5.06 16.40 -9.48
N GLN A 72 -4.19 16.92 -8.63
CA GLN A 72 -3.90 18.36 -8.55
C GLN A 72 -3.11 18.88 -9.77
N GLN A 73 -2.28 18.03 -10.37
CA GLN A 73 -1.52 18.37 -11.58
C GLN A 73 -2.39 18.26 -12.84
N ASP A 74 -3.29 17.28 -12.87
CA ASP A 74 -4.23 17.03 -13.95
C ASP A 74 -5.61 16.65 -13.39
N ASN A 75 -6.58 17.56 -13.53
CA ASN A 75 -7.94 17.35 -13.08
C ASN A 75 -8.67 16.21 -13.83
N SER A 76 -8.17 15.79 -15.00
CA SER A 76 -8.71 14.65 -15.74
C SER A 76 -8.16 13.29 -15.29
N TYR A 77 -7.10 13.28 -14.48
CA TYR A 77 -6.45 12.06 -14.00
C TYR A 77 -7.41 11.09 -13.30
N ILE A 78 -7.33 9.81 -13.64
CA ILE A 78 -8.14 8.73 -13.05
C ILE A 78 -7.25 7.87 -12.15
N ALA A 79 -7.74 7.53 -10.95
CA ALA A 79 -6.99 6.69 -10.01
C ALA A 79 -6.64 5.33 -10.64
N GLY A 80 -5.38 4.95 -10.54
CA GLY A 80 -4.84 3.71 -11.10
C GLY A 80 -4.71 3.69 -12.62
N GLU A 81 -4.82 4.84 -13.28
CA GLU A 81 -4.37 5.01 -14.67
C GLU A 81 -2.87 4.70 -14.81
N GLU A 82 -2.11 5.04 -13.77
CA GLU A 82 -0.67 4.83 -13.66
C GLU A 82 -0.31 4.17 -12.32
N SER A 83 -1.14 3.27 -11.79
CA SER A 83 -0.92 2.63 -10.47
C SER A 83 0.35 1.79 -10.40
N THR A 84 0.79 1.23 -11.52
CA THR A 84 2.08 0.52 -11.62
C THR A 84 3.23 1.45 -11.97
N ASP A 85 2.96 2.73 -12.21
CA ASP A 85 3.98 3.67 -12.63
C ASP A 85 4.82 4.10 -11.43
N ILE A 86 5.88 3.34 -11.22
CA ILE A 86 6.89 3.52 -10.18
C ILE A 86 7.79 4.74 -10.44
N ASN A 87 7.34 5.74 -11.20
CA ASN A 87 8.13 6.92 -11.58
C ASN A 87 8.73 7.62 -10.36
N ASP A 88 7.97 7.76 -9.28
CA ASP A 88 8.43 8.38 -8.03
C ASP A 88 9.66 7.65 -7.44
N MET A 89 9.66 6.31 -7.52
CA MET A 89 10.77 5.47 -7.06
C MET A 89 11.87 5.35 -8.12
N TYR A 90 11.55 5.45 -9.42
CA TYR A 90 12.50 5.44 -10.51
C TYR A 90 13.48 6.60 -10.41
N LEU A 91 12.99 7.77 -9.99
CA LEU A 91 13.85 8.93 -9.73
C LEU A 91 14.87 8.71 -8.60
N LEU A 92 14.68 7.69 -7.73
CA LEU A 92 15.61 7.36 -6.65
C LEU A 92 16.68 6.35 -7.08
N PHE A 93 16.28 5.32 -7.82
CA PHE A 93 17.16 4.17 -8.12
C PHE A 93 17.65 4.11 -9.57
N GLY A 94 17.02 4.83 -10.50
CA GLY A 94 17.35 4.80 -11.93
C GLY A 94 17.13 3.45 -12.62
N SER A 95 16.51 2.47 -11.93
CA SER A 95 16.29 1.12 -12.46
C SER A 95 14.95 0.55 -11.97
N LYS A 96 14.11 0.16 -12.94
CA LYS A 96 12.81 -0.49 -12.66
C LYS A 96 13.00 -1.86 -12.01
N ASP A 97 14.02 -2.62 -12.40
CA ASP A 97 14.29 -3.96 -11.87
C ASP A 97 14.66 -3.93 -10.38
N ILE A 98 15.45 -2.93 -9.96
CA ILE A 98 15.79 -2.71 -8.56
C ILE A 98 14.51 -2.41 -7.77
N ILE A 99 13.64 -1.55 -8.29
CA ILE A 99 12.40 -1.17 -7.63
C ILE A 99 11.45 -2.35 -7.50
N TYR A 100 11.26 -3.14 -8.56
CA TYR A 100 10.43 -4.35 -8.49
C TYR A 100 10.99 -5.36 -7.50
N THR A 101 12.31 -5.51 -7.43
CA THR A 101 12.98 -6.37 -6.45
C THR A 101 12.71 -5.89 -5.02
N ILE A 102 12.88 -4.60 -4.76
CA ILE A 102 12.59 -3.98 -3.45
C ILE A 102 11.12 -4.19 -3.08
N ILE A 103 10.19 -3.88 -3.99
CA ILE A 103 8.74 -4.06 -3.76
C ILE A 103 8.41 -5.52 -3.45
N THR A 104 8.99 -6.47 -4.19
CA THR A 104 8.75 -7.89 -3.98
C THR A 104 9.24 -8.33 -2.60
N ILE A 105 10.46 -7.91 -2.23
CA ILE A 105 11.03 -8.18 -0.90
C ILE A 105 10.15 -7.58 0.19
N THR A 106 9.75 -6.31 0.06
CA THR A 106 8.92 -5.65 1.09
C THR A 106 7.55 -6.28 1.21
N ILE A 107 6.91 -6.74 0.13
CA ILE A 107 5.64 -7.49 0.20
C ILE A 107 5.80 -8.76 1.02
N ILE A 108 6.82 -9.58 0.75
CA ILE A 108 7.06 -10.83 1.47
C ILE A 108 7.27 -10.56 2.97
N PHE A 109 8.14 -9.61 3.29
CA PHE A 109 8.42 -9.25 4.68
C PHE A 109 7.20 -8.65 5.37
N ASN A 110 6.38 -7.86 4.66
CA ASN A 110 5.16 -7.31 5.21
C ASN A 110 4.14 -8.38 5.61
N VAL A 111 3.92 -9.39 4.77
CA VAL A 111 3.05 -10.53 5.09
C VAL A 111 3.55 -11.26 6.34
N ILE A 112 4.87 -11.46 6.46
CA ILE A 112 5.49 -12.08 7.65
C ILE A 112 5.30 -11.19 8.89
N SER A 113 5.52 -9.88 8.74
CA SER A 113 5.38 -8.88 9.80
C SER A 113 3.94 -8.86 10.34
N GLU A 114 2.94 -8.77 9.46
CA GLU A 114 1.52 -8.82 9.82
C GLU A 114 1.16 -10.10 10.57
N PHE A 115 1.61 -11.27 10.08
CA PHE A 115 1.40 -12.55 10.75
C PHE A 115 1.96 -12.52 12.19
N ILE A 116 3.21 -12.06 12.37
CA ILE A 116 3.85 -12.00 13.69
C ILE A 116 3.07 -11.07 14.64
N VAL A 117 2.71 -9.86 14.17
CA VAL A 117 2.00 -8.87 15.00
C VAL A 117 0.61 -9.35 15.39
N LEU A 118 -0.15 -9.94 14.46
CA LEU A 118 -1.49 -10.47 14.75
C LEU A 118 -1.40 -11.66 15.71
N LYS A 119 -0.46 -12.59 15.49
CA LYS A 119 -0.26 -13.77 16.36
C LYS A 119 0.11 -13.37 17.79
N ARG A 120 1.08 -12.47 17.98
CA ARG A 120 1.52 -12.05 19.33
C ARG A 120 0.47 -11.23 20.11
N ASN A 121 -0.51 -10.66 19.40
CA ASN A 121 -1.67 -9.99 20.00
C ASN A 121 -2.85 -10.92 20.27
N ASN A 122 -2.66 -12.24 20.12
CA ASN A 122 -3.68 -13.25 20.37
C ASN A 122 -4.94 -13.04 19.53
N TYR A 123 -4.80 -12.57 18.28
CA TYR A 123 -5.91 -12.65 17.33
C TYR A 123 -6.24 -14.12 17.02
N PRO A 124 -7.49 -14.46 16.68
CA PRO A 124 -7.84 -15.82 16.29
C PRO A 124 -7.08 -16.26 15.04
N ALA A 125 -6.88 -17.57 14.88
CA ALA A 125 -6.10 -18.14 13.78
C ALA A 125 -6.58 -17.71 12.40
N TYR A 126 -7.89 -17.68 12.20
CA TYR A 126 -8.46 -17.24 10.94
C TYR A 126 -8.10 -15.78 10.60
N ILE A 127 -7.88 -14.88 11.57
CA ILE A 127 -7.46 -13.49 11.26
C ILE A 127 -5.98 -13.43 10.94
N TYR A 128 -5.12 -14.02 11.77
CA TYR A 128 -3.68 -13.90 11.56
C TYR A 128 -3.18 -14.72 10.37
N PHE A 129 -3.95 -15.69 9.87
CA PHE A 129 -3.69 -16.33 8.58
C PHE A 129 -4.38 -15.60 7.42
N ALA A 130 -5.67 -15.24 7.53
CA ALA A 130 -6.41 -14.70 6.39
C ALA A 130 -5.94 -13.30 5.98
N LEU A 131 -5.67 -12.39 6.93
CA LEU A 131 -5.28 -11.02 6.56
C LEU A 131 -3.98 -11.00 5.75
N PRO A 132 -2.86 -11.60 6.21
CA PRO A 132 -1.63 -11.62 5.42
C PRO A 132 -1.78 -12.38 4.09
N PHE A 133 -2.59 -13.44 4.05
CA PHE A 133 -2.87 -14.17 2.82
C PHE A 133 -3.62 -13.33 1.79
N PHE A 134 -4.70 -12.66 2.18
CA PHE A 134 -5.46 -11.78 1.28
C PHE A 134 -4.68 -10.52 0.91
N HIS A 135 -3.84 -9.99 1.80
CA HIS A 135 -2.88 -8.95 1.46
C HIS A 135 -1.97 -9.41 0.32
N PHE A 136 -1.31 -10.56 0.50
CA PHE A 136 -0.42 -11.12 -0.52
C PHE A 136 -1.13 -11.30 -1.86
N LEU A 137 -2.29 -11.96 -1.88
CA LEU A 137 -3.06 -12.17 -3.11
C LEU A 137 -3.47 -10.86 -3.78
N TYR A 138 -3.91 -9.86 -3.01
CA TYR A 138 -4.28 -8.56 -3.55
C TYR A 138 -3.07 -7.85 -4.17
N THR A 139 -1.93 -7.86 -3.50
CA THR A 139 -0.71 -7.26 -4.06
C THR A 139 -0.20 -7.98 -5.30
N LEU A 140 -0.37 -9.30 -5.40
CA LEU A 140 -0.07 -10.04 -6.64
C LEU A 140 -1.04 -9.62 -7.75
N LEU A 141 -2.34 -9.53 -7.47
CA LEU A 141 -3.34 -9.07 -8.44
C LEU A 141 -2.94 -7.71 -9.03
N LEU A 142 -2.55 -6.74 -8.19
CA LEU A 142 -2.09 -5.41 -8.60
C LEU A 142 -0.89 -5.41 -9.55
N ARG A 143 -0.04 -6.45 -9.51
CA ARG A 143 1.21 -6.51 -10.29
C ARG A 143 1.08 -7.30 -11.59
N THR A 144 0.01 -8.07 -11.76
CA THR A 144 -0.18 -8.93 -12.94
C THR A 144 -0.80 -8.22 -14.13
N GLN A 145 -1.32 -7.00 -13.95
CA GLN A 145 -2.10 -6.31 -14.97
C GLN A 145 -1.64 -4.87 -15.16
N SER A 146 -1.57 -4.43 -16.41
CA SER A 146 -1.47 -3.02 -16.77
C SER A 146 -2.86 -2.41 -16.88
N LYS A 147 -2.97 -1.09 -16.68
CA LYS A 147 -4.23 -0.33 -16.79
C LYS A 147 -5.39 -0.92 -15.96
N LEU A 148 -5.15 -1.04 -14.66
CA LEU A 148 -6.07 -1.68 -13.72
C LEU A 148 -7.52 -1.14 -13.79
N TYR A 149 -7.66 0.18 -13.99
CA TYR A 149 -8.97 0.84 -14.04
C TYR A 149 -9.83 0.46 -15.26
N GLU A 150 -9.23 -0.04 -16.36
CA GLU A 150 -9.95 -0.46 -17.56
C GLU A 150 -10.36 -1.95 -17.51
N ASN A 151 -9.79 -2.74 -16.58
CA ASN A 151 -9.97 -4.19 -16.56
C ASN A 151 -11.18 -4.60 -15.71
N PRO A 152 -12.29 -5.07 -16.29
CA PRO A 152 -13.51 -5.40 -15.54
C PRO A 152 -13.30 -6.56 -14.55
N THR A 153 -12.45 -7.54 -14.89
CA THR A 153 -12.12 -8.66 -14.01
C THR A 153 -11.38 -8.16 -12.77
N PHE A 154 -10.40 -7.26 -12.95
CA PHE A 154 -9.71 -6.62 -11.84
C PHE A 154 -10.68 -5.84 -10.95
N LEU A 155 -11.54 -5.00 -11.53
CA LEU A 155 -12.49 -4.19 -10.77
C LEU A 155 -13.45 -5.07 -9.95
N PHE A 156 -13.92 -6.18 -10.52
CA PHE A 156 -14.72 -7.16 -9.81
C PHE A 156 -13.98 -7.78 -8.63
N LEU A 157 -12.75 -8.27 -8.85
CA LEU A 157 -11.93 -8.88 -7.79
C LEU A 157 -11.56 -7.86 -6.71
N GLN A 158 -11.19 -6.64 -7.09
CA GLN A 158 -10.88 -5.55 -6.17
C GLN A 158 -12.06 -5.22 -5.26
N ASN A 159 -13.29 -5.18 -5.80
CA ASN A 159 -14.48 -5.00 -4.97
C ASN A 159 -14.66 -6.15 -3.98
N GLY A 160 -14.37 -7.40 -4.39
CA GLY A 160 -14.32 -8.54 -3.47
C GLY A 160 -13.32 -8.33 -2.32
N PHE A 161 -12.07 -7.97 -2.65
CA PHE A 161 -11.05 -7.64 -1.65
C PHE A 161 -11.45 -6.49 -0.74
N ARG A 162 -12.08 -5.43 -1.27
CA ARG A 162 -12.59 -4.30 -0.50
C ARG A 162 -13.53 -4.75 0.61
N TYR A 163 -14.52 -5.58 0.29
CA TYR A 163 -15.45 -6.10 1.29
C TYR A 163 -14.76 -6.99 2.32
N ILE A 164 -13.85 -7.87 1.88
CA ILE A 164 -13.06 -8.72 2.79
C ILE A 164 -12.29 -7.85 3.80
N PHE A 165 -11.56 -6.83 3.33
CA PHE A 165 -10.77 -5.98 4.22
C PHE A 165 -11.64 -5.13 5.15
N ILE A 166 -12.80 -4.64 4.70
CA ILE A 166 -13.76 -3.93 5.57
C ILE A 166 -14.29 -4.85 6.68
N VAL A 167 -14.65 -6.09 6.36
CA VAL A 167 -15.12 -7.06 7.37
C VAL A 167 -14.00 -7.38 8.37
N VAL A 168 -12.78 -7.62 7.90
CA VAL A 168 -11.61 -7.84 8.76
C VAL A 168 -11.36 -6.61 9.64
N PHE A 169 -11.46 -5.40 9.10
CA PHE A 169 -11.32 -4.15 9.85
C PHE A 169 -12.31 -4.05 10.99
N ILE A 170 -13.61 -4.26 10.72
CA ILE A 170 -14.67 -4.20 11.74
C ILE A 170 -14.39 -5.22 12.85
N PHE A 171 -14.00 -6.45 12.49
CA PHE A 171 -13.68 -7.49 13.45
C PHE A 171 -12.47 -7.15 14.32
N VAL A 172 -11.39 -6.68 13.70
CA VAL A 172 -10.16 -6.29 14.41
C VAL A 172 -10.44 -5.10 15.33
N PHE A 173 -11.13 -4.08 14.82
CA PHE A 173 -11.44 -2.86 15.56
C PHE A 173 -12.37 -3.12 16.74
N SER A 174 -13.40 -3.95 16.58
CA SER A 174 -14.29 -4.32 17.69
C SER A 174 -13.51 -5.03 18.79
N LYS A 175 -12.61 -5.96 18.44
CA LYS A 175 -11.76 -6.65 19.41
C LYS A 175 -10.84 -5.69 20.18
N ILE A 176 -10.39 -4.61 19.56
CA ILE A 176 -9.56 -3.58 20.21
C ILE A 176 -10.39 -2.77 21.22
N ILE A 177 -11.63 -2.41 20.88
CA ILE A 177 -12.52 -1.62 21.76
C ILE A 177 -12.96 -2.41 23.00
N TYR A 178 -13.25 -3.71 22.85
CA TYR A 178 -13.77 -4.54 23.94
C TYR A 178 -12.68 -5.19 24.82
N LYS A 179 -11.44 -4.72 24.74
CA LYS A 179 -10.31 -5.25 25.51
C LYS A 179 -9.94 -4.33 26.65
#